data_AF-W1WD60-F1
#
_entry.id   AF-W1WD60-F1
#
_cell.length_a   1.000
_cell.length_b   1.000
_cell.length_c   1.000
_cell.angle_alpha   90.00
_cell.angle_beta   90.00
_cell.angle_gamma   90.00
#
_symmetry.space_group_name_H-M   'P 1'
#
loop_
_entity.id
_entity.type
_entity.pdbx_description
1 polymer ?
#
loop_
_entity_poly.entity_id
_entity_poly.type
_entity_poly.pdbx_seq_one_letter_code
_entity_poly.pdbx_strand_id
1 'polypeptide(L)' 'MGNSDRKPGLIKRLWKWWRTPSRLALGTLLLIGFVGGIVFWGGFNTGMEKANTEEFCISCHEMRN' A
#
# COMPACT_ATOMS: atom_id res chain seq x y z
N MET A 1 -3.89 35.54 37.90
CA MET A 1 -3.67 35.02 36.53
C MET A 1 -2.96 33.67 36.62
N GLY A 2 -3.72 32.56 36.60
CA GLY A 2 -3.16 31.20 36.64
C GLY A 2 -2.90 30.70 35.23
N ASN A 3 -1.63 30.61 34.86
CA ASN A 3 -1.18 30.10 33.56
C ASN A 3 -1.46 28.58 33.51
N SER A 4 -2.49 28.17 32.75
CA SER A 4 -2.79 26.75 32.55
C SER A 4 -1.91 26.19 31.44
N ASP A 5 -0.73 25.70 31.82
CA ASP A 5 0.10 24.79 31.03
C ASP A 5 -0.62 23.44 30.82
N ARG A 6 -1.69 23.42 30.01
CA ARG A 6 -2.25 22.17 29.52
C ARG A 6 -1.33 21.63 28.43
N LYS A 7 -0.49 20.66 28.81
CA LYS A 7 0.28 19.84 27.85
C LYS A 7 -0.68 19.35 26.75
N PRO A 8 -0.35 19.52 25.46
CA PRO A 8 -1.24 19.07 24.39
C PRO A 8 -1.52 17.57 24.56
N GLY A 9 -2.79 17.19 24.46
CA GLY A 9 -3.21 15.79 24.62
C GLY A 9 -2.44 14.86 23.67
N LEU A 10 -2.29 13.60 24.09
CA LEU A 10 -1.49 12.59 23.37
C LEU A 10 -1.89 12.49 21.88
N ILE A 11 -3.18 12.60 21.57
CA ILE A 11 -3.73 12.60 20.21
C ILE A 11 -3.17 13.76 19.38
N LYS A 12 -3.16 14.98 19.92
CA LYS A 12 -2.61 16.18 19.25
C LYS A 12 -1.10 16.06 19.01
N ARG A 13 -0.38 15.38 19.91
CA ARG A 13 1.08 15.17 19.80
C ARG A 13 1.41 14.14 18.73
N LEU A 14 0.69 13.02 18.68
CA LEU A 14 0.79 12.02 17.62
C LEU A 14 0.45 12.63 16.25
N TRP A 15 -0.64 13.40 16.18
CA TRP A 15 -1.05 14.07 14.94
C TRP A 15 0.02 15.03 14.42
N LYS A 16 0.60 15.85 15.30
CA LYS A 16 1.66 16.80 14.92
C LYS A 16 2.92 16.07 14.41
N TRP A 17 3.30 14.97 15.06
CA TRP A 17 4.43 14.13 14.66
C TRP A 17 4.20 13.47 13.30
N TRP A 18 3.01 12.91 13.07
CA TRP A 18 2.68 12.27 11.80
C TRP A 18 2.60 13.26 10.62
N ARG A 19 2.22 14.52 10.89
CA ARG A 19 2.18 15.59 9.88
C ARG A 19 3.53 16.25 9.62
N THR A 20 4.58 16.01 10.41
CA THR A 20 5.87 16.67 10.19
C THR A 20 6.69 15.88 9.17
N PRO A 21 7.05 16.48 8.02
CA PRO A 21 7.77 15.76 6.98
C PRO A 21 9.19 15.42 7.46
N SER A 22 9.50 14.13 7.55
CA SER A 22 10.86 13.65 7.83
C SER A 22 11.71 13.76 6.56
N ARG A 23 12.98 14.16 6.70
CA ARG A 23 13.95 14.20 5.58
C ARG A 23 14.17 12.82 4.94
N LEU A 24 13.83 11.75 5.66
CA LEU A 24 13.89 10.35 5.17
C LEU A 24 12.56 9.86 4.58
N ALA A 25 11.47 10.62 4.69
CA ALA A 25 10.13 10.16 4.28
C ALA A 25 10.06 9.82 2.78
N LEU A 26 10.75 10.60 1.93
CA LEU A 26 10.75 10.36 0.49
C LEU A 26 11.47 9.05 0.13
N GLY A 27 12.63 8.78 0.74
CA GLY A 27 13.38 7.55 0.51
C GLY A 27 12.62 6.31 0.95
N THR A 28 11.99 6.36 2.13
CA THR A 28 11.14 5.27 2.62
C THR A 28 9.91 5.05 1.72
N LEU A 29 9.26 6.13 1.28
CA LEU A 29 8.10 6.04 0.39
C LEU A 29 8.48 5.40 -0.95
N LEU A 30 9.60 5.81 -1.55
CA LEU A 30 10.10 5.25 -2.79
C LEU A 30 10.49 3.78 -2.64
N LEU A 31 11.17 3.41 -1.55
CA LEU A 31 11.55 2.01 -1.30
C LEU A 31 10.32 1.11 -1.16
N ILE A 32 9.34 1.52 -0.36
CA ILE A 32 8.10 0.76 -0.18
C ILE A 32 7.33 0.66 -1.50
N GLY A 33 7.19 1.78 -2.23
CA GLY A 33 6.53 1.80 -3.53
C GLY A 33 7.23 0.91 -4.56
N PHE A 34 8.56 0.90 -4.57
CA PHE A 34 9.37 0.09 -5.47
C PHE A 34 9.23 -1.41 -5.17
N VAL A 35 9.38 -1.81 -3.90
CA VAL A 35 9.20 -3.21 -3.49
C VAL A 35 7.77 -3.68 -3.77
N GLY A 36 6.78 -2.86 -3.42
CA GLY A 36 5.37 -3.14 -3.73
C GLY A 36 5.13 -3.26 -5.24
N GLY A 37 5.78 -2.41 -6.04
CA GLY A 37 5.73 -2.47 -7.50
C GLY A 37 6.28 -3.77 -8.07
N ILE A 38 7.43 -4.26 -7.58
CA ILE A 38 8.01 -5.54 -8.03
C ILE A 38 7.09 -6.71 -7.70
N VAL A 39 6.58 -6.76 -6.46
CA VAL A 39 5.67 -7.84 -6.03
C VAL A 39 4.38 -7.82 -6.86
N PHE A 40 3.79 -6.64 -7.04
CA PHE A 40 2.59 -6.47 -7.84
C PHE A 40 2.84 -6.86 -9.30
N TRP A 41 3.94 -6.40 -9.90
CA TRP A 41 4.32 -6.74 -11.27
C TRP A 41 4.42 -8.25 -11.46
N GLY A 42 5.17 -8.93 -10.59
CA GLY A 42 5.36 -10.38 -10.67
C GLY A 42 4.04 -11.15 -10.52
N GLY A 43 3.24 -10.79 -9.51
CA GLY A 43 1.93 -11.40 -9.26
C GLY A 43 0.95 -11.18 -10.40
N PHE A 44 0.87 -9.96 -10.92
CA PHE A 44 -0.01 -9.61 -12.02
C PHE A 44 0.35 -10.36 -13.31
N ASN A 45 1.64 -10.44 -13.67
CA ASN A 45 2.08 -11.19 -14.84
C ASN A 45 1.82 -12.70 -14.70
N THR A 46 2.05 -13.27 -13.52
CA THR A 46 1.71 -14.68 -13.25
C THR A 46 0.20 -14.92 -13.36
N GLY A 47 -0.61 -13.97 -12.87
CA GLY A 47 -2.07 -14.01 -13.02
C GLY A 47 -2.51 -13.96 -14.48
N MET A 48 -1.90 -13.08 -15.30
CA MET A 48 -2.13 -13.04 -16.74
C MET A 48 -1.73 -14.35 -17.42
N GLU A 49 -0.60 -14.94 -17.05
CA GLU A 49 -0.17 -16.23 -17.58
C GLU A 49 -1.19 -17.32 -17.27
N LYS A 50 -1.70 -17.39 -16.03
CA LYS A 50 -2.77 -18.31 -15.65
C LYS A 50 -4.06 -18.07 -16.43
N ALA A 51 -4.43 -16.81 -16.64
CA ALA A 51 -5.60 -16.44 -17.44
C ALA A 51 -5.47 -16.79 -18.93
N ASN A 52 -4.27 -17.09 -19.43
CA ASN A 52 -4.03 -17.51 -20.81
C ASN A 52 -4.00 -19.05 -20.99
N THR A 53 -4.22 -19.82 -19.92
CA THR A 53 -4.22 -21.29 -20.01
C THR A 53 -5.57 -21.83 -20.48
N GLU A 54 -5.58 -23.00 -21.13
CA GLU A 54 -6.83 -23.67 -21.51
C GLU A 54 -7.73 -23.96 -20.31
N GLU A 55 -7.15 -24.29 -19.15
CA GLU A 55 -7.88 -24.50 -17.89
C GLU A 55 -8.74 -23.29 -17.51
N PHE A 56 -8.20 -22.08 -17.70
CA PHE A 56 -8.96 -20.85 -17.50
C PHE A 56 -9.99 -20.64 -18.62
N CYS A 57 -9.63 -20.85 -19.88
CA CYS A 57 -10.54 -20.67 -21.02
C CYS A 57 -11.81 -21.53 -20.89
N ILE A 58 -11.67 -22.82 -20.55
CA ILE A 58 -12.79 -23.75 -20.40
C ILE A 58 -13.49 -23.66 -19.02
N SER A 59 -13.04 -22.75 -18.15
CA SER A 59 -13.72 -22.50 -16.88
C SER A 59 -15.06 -21.75 -17.07
N CYS A 60 -15.21 -21.02 -18.18
CA CYS A 60 -16.46 -20.41 -18.58
C CYS A 60 -17.46 -21.48 -19.03
N HIS A 61 -18.69 -21.41 -18.52
CA HIS A 61 -19.74 -22.40 -18.80
C HIS A 61 -20.01 -22.60 -20.31
N GLU A 62 -19.87 -21.53 -21.10
CA GLU A 62 -20.02 -21.54 -22.55
C GLU A 62 -18.88 -22.28 -23.26
N MET A 63 -17.65 -22.15 -22.77
CA MET A 63 -16.45 -22.64 -23.47
C MET A 63 -16.14 -24.11 -23.18
N ARG A 64 -16.87 -24.71 -22.24
CA ARG A 64 -16.65 -26.09 -21.80
C ARG A 64 -17.35 -27.13 -22.70
N ASN A 65 -18.36 -26.71 -23.45
CA ASN A 65 -19.21 -27.55 -24.29
C ASN A 65 -19.45 -26.88 -25.66
#